data_AF-A0A3D4NAW8-F1
#
_entry.id   AF-A0A3D4NAW8-F1
#
_cell.length_a   1.000
_cell.length_b   1.000
_cell.length_c   1.000
_cell.angle_alpha   90.00
_cell.angle_beta   90.00
_cell.angle_gamma   90.00
#
_symmetry.space_group_name_H-M   'P 1'
#
loop_
_entity.id
_entity.type
_entity.pdbx_description
1 polymer ?
#
loop_
_entity_poly.entity_id
_entity_poly.type
_entity_poly.pdbx_seq_one_letter_code
_entity_poly.pdbx_strand_id
1 'polypeptide(L)'
;GVPSRMNIGQVLEVHLGYAAKALGWKVATPVFDGATEDDIEETLERAGLAKNGKTILYDGRTGEPFDNPVTVGYMYILKLAHLVDDKIHARSTGPYSLVTQQPLGGKAQFGGQRFGEMEVWALEAYGAAYTLQEILTVKSDDVVGRVKTYESIVKGENIPEPGVPESFKVLIKELQSLCLDIKVLSEEREEIVIKESVEDEIEELTVNLEGREDGLPLGDYNDNYEETVEVEEEEEGEEEFDLDDIAEPIDLEESIDLEESVEDDLFEEEEFDEFKLDKEF
;
A
#
# COMPACT_ATOMS: atom_id res chain seq x y z
N GLY A 1 -8.80 -8.09 25.62
CA GLY A 1 -7.89 -8.88 24.78
C GLY A 1 -7.93 -10.34 25.16
N VAL A 2 -7.42 -10.68 26.34
CA VAL A 2 -7.33 -12.08 26.81
C VAL A 2 -8.71 -12.71 27.10
N PRO A 3 -9.61 -12.12 27.92
CA PRO A 3 -10.88 -12.78 28.24
C PRO A 3 -11.79 -12.97 27.02
N SER A 4 -11.74 -12.01 26.09
CA SER A 4 -12.52 -12.05 24.84
C SER A 4 -12.05 -13.12 23.85
N ARG A 5 -10.78 -13.53 23.90
CA ARG A 5 -10.18 -14.48 22.96
C ARG A 5 -9.83 -15.83 23.61
N MET A 6 -9.95 -15.93 24.94
CA MET A 6 -9.64 -17.12 25.73
C MET A 6 -8.20 -17.64 25.57
N ASN A 7 -7.25 -16.74 25.28
CA ASN A 7 -5.83 -17.08 25.14
C ASN A 7 -5.13 -17.19 26.51
N ILE A 8 -5.55 -18.16 27.33
CA ILE A 8 -5.02 -18.35 28.69
C ILE A 8 -3.52 -18.73 28.65
N GLY A 9 -3.11 -19.49 27.64
CA GLY A 9 -1.71 -19.88 27.43
C GLY A 9 -0.74 -18.69 27.39
N GLN A 10 -1.17 -17.52 26.91
CA GLN A 10 -0.34 -16.31 26.92
C GLN A 10 0.00 -15.85 28.34
N VAL A 11 -0.91 -16.05 29.30
CA VAL A 11 -0.67 -15.69 30.71
C VAL A 11 0.23 -16.73 31.38
N LEU A 12 0.00 -18.02 31.09
CA LEU A 12 0.82 -19.12 31.58
C LEU A 12 2.27 -19.01 31.07
N GLU A 13 2.46 -18.68 29.79
CA GLU A 13 3.78 -18.41 29.19
C GLU A 13 4.49 -17.26 29.90
N VAL A 14 3.79 -16.16 30.18
CA VAL A 14 4.36 -15.00 30.89
C VAL A 14 4.86 -15.38 32.28
N HIS A 15 4.08 -16.16 33.02
CA HIS A 15 4.44 -16.62 34.37
C HIS A 15 5.64 -17.58 34.34
N LEU A 16 5.59 -18.58 33.48
CA LEU A 16 6.67 -19.57 33.35
C LEU A 16 7.95 -18.93 32.81
N GLY A 17 7.84 -18.03 31.83
CA GLY A 17 8.95 -17.25 31.30
C GLY A 17 9.56 -16.33 32.37
N TYR A 18 8.76 -15.82 33.29
CA TYR A 18 9.26 -15.04 34.42
C TYR A 18 10.07 -15.88 35.41
N ALA A 19 9.53 -17.03 35.81
CA ALA A 19 10.23 -17.96 36.68
C ALA A 19 11.52 -18.50 36.02
N ALA A 20 11.44 -18.89 34.75
CA ALA A 20 12.57 -19.38 33.97
C ALA A 20 13.69 -18.33 33.87
N LYS A 21 13.36 -17.07 33.61
CA LYS A 21 14.35 -15.99 33.55
C LYS A 21 15.02 -15.74 34.90
N ALA A 22 14.27 -15.82 36.00
CA ALA A 22 14.80 -15.64 37.36
C ALA A 22 15.73 -16.78 37.79
N LEU A 23 15.42 -18.02 37.38
CA LEU A 23 16.21 -19.21 37.67
C LEU A 23 17.36 -19.46 36.67
N GLY A 24 17.38 -18.74 35.56
CA GLY A 24 18.37 -18.93 34.48
C GLY A 24 18.08 -20.17 33.62
N TRP A 25 16.84 -20.64 33.58
CA TRP A 25 16.43 -21.85 32.86
C TRP A 25 15.92 -21.55 31.46
N LYS A 26 16.09 -22.53 30.57
CA LYS A 26 15.30 -22.67 29.34
C LYS A 26 14.29 -23.78 29.57
N VAL A 27 13.02 -23.51 29.32
CA VAL A 27 11.93 -24.46 29.59
C VAL A 27 11.37 -24.98 28.28
N ALA A 28 11.27 -26.31 28.17
CA ALA A 28 10.59 -26.97 27.07
C ALA A 28 9.24 -27.51 27.55
N THR A 29 8.15 -27.02 26.98
CA THR A 29 6.79 -27.50 27.26
C THR A 29 6.17 -28.08 25.99
N PRO A 30 6.05 -29.40 25.86
CA PRO A 30 5.35 -30.04 24.75
C PRO A 30 3.88 -29.61 24.64
N VAL A 31 3.30 -29.71 23.44
CA VAL A 31 1.95 -29.21 23.12
C VAL A 31 0.84 -29.89 23.93
N PHE A 32 1.02 -31.16 24.34
CA PHE A 32 -0.01 -31.97 25.01
C PHE A 32 0.40 -32.49 26.40
N ASP A 33 1.64 -32.29 26.80
CA ASP A 33 2.20 -32.71 28.08
C ASP A 33 3.13 -31.62 28.60
N GLY A 34 2.59 -30.39 28.64
CA GLY A 34 3.30 -29.19 29.07
C GLY A 34 3.19 -28.97 30.58
N ALA A 35 3.86 -27.93 31.07
CA ALA A 35 3.77 -27.54 32.48
C ALA A 35 2.32 -27.26 32.89
N THR A 36 1.89 -27.87 34.00
CA THR A 36 0.57 -27.60 34.59
C THR A 36 0.59 -26.27 35.34
N GLU A 37 -0.59 -25.75 35.69
CA GLU A 37 -0.70 -24.50 36.48
C GLU A 37 0.03 -24.63 37.83
N ASP A 38 -0.12 -25.78 38.49
CA ASP A 38 0.55 -26.07 39.76
C ASP A 38 2.08 -26.08 39.60
N ASP A 39 2.61 -26.66 38.52
CA ASP A 39 4.05 -26.66 38.23
C ASP A 39 4.58 -25.22 38.04
N ILE A 40 3.80 -24.36 37.37
CA ILE A 40 4.15 -22.96 37.14
C ILE A 40 4.15 -22.19 38.46
N GLU A 41 3.15 -22.39 39.32
CA GLU A 41 3.08 -21.76 40.65
C GLU A 41 4.25 -22.17 41.55
N GLU A 42 4.60 -23.46 41.56
CA GLU A 42 5.75 -23.96 42.32
C GLU A 42 7.06 -23.38 41.79
N THR A 43 7.22 -23.32 40.46
CA THR A 43 8.41 -22.75 39.83
C THR A 43 8.56 -21.26 40.13
N LEU A 44 7.45 -20.50 40.17
CA LEU A 44 7.43 -19.10 40.62
C LEU A 44 7.87 -18.96 42.09
N GLU A 45 7.38 -19.81 42.98
CA GLU A 45 7.77 -19.80 44.40
C GLU A 45 9.26 -20.14 44.57
N ARG A 46 9.78 -21.12 43.83
CA ARG A 46 11.21 -21.47 43.78
C ARG A 46 12.08 -20.31 43.27
N ALA A 47 11.55 -19.51 42.36
CA ALA A 47 12.19 -18.29 41.86
C ALA A 47 12.11 -17.10 42.85
N GLY A 48 11.44 -17.26 44.00
CA GLY A 48 11.21 -16.18 44.97
C GLY A 48 10.15 -15.16 44.52
N LEU A 49 9.30 -15.52 43.57
CA LEU A 49 8.23 -14.70 43.02
C LEU A 49 6.87 -15.07 43.64
N ALA A 50 5.89 -14.19 43.51
CA ALA A 50 4.53 -14.47 43.97
C ALA A 50 3.88 -15.55 43.09
N LYS A 51 3.18 -16.52 43.71
CA LYS A 51 2.49 -17.62 43.00
C LYS A 51 1.51 -17.13 41.93
N ASN A 52 0.87 -15.99 42.18
CA ASN A 52 -0.08 -15.39 41.25
C ASN A 52 0.58 -14.63 40.06
N GLY A 53 1.92 -14.61 39.98
CA GLY A 53 2.67 -13.95 38.91
C GLY A 53 2.53 -12.42 38.89
N LYS A 54 2.05 -11.80 39.99
CA LYS A 54 1.82 -10.36 40.07
C LYS A 54 2.84 -9.66 40.95
N THR A 55 3.15 -8.42 40.59
CA THR A 55 4.04 -7.53 41.35
C THR A 55 3.43 -6.14 41.51
N ILE A 56 3.93 -5.38 42.48
CA ILE A 56 3.55 -3.97 42.66
C ILE A 56 4.41 -3.14 41.71
N LEU A 57 3.77 -2.56 40.71
CA LEU A 57 4.41 -1.58 39.84
C LEU A 57 4.24 -0.17 40.41
N TYR A 58 5.19 0.71 40.08
CA TYR A 58 5.17 2.13 40.41
C TYR A 58 5.09 2.95 39.12
N ASP A 59 4.29 4.02 39.09
CA ASP A 59 4.22 4.90 37.92
C ASP A 59 5.54 5.67 37.79
N GLY A 60 6.25 5.49 36.67
CA GLY A 60 7.52 6.16 36.40
C GLY A 60 7.43 7.68 36.27
N ARG A 61 6.23 8.25 36.16
CA ARG A 61 6.01 9.72 36.10
C ARG A 61 5.79 10.35 37.47
N THR A 62 5.10 9.67 38.38
CA THR A 62 4.71 10.23 39.70
C THR A 62 5.44 9.58 40.88
N GLY A 63 5.89 8.33 40.73
CA GLY A 63 6.54 7.55 41.79
C GLY A 63 5.56 6.83 42.73
N GLU A 64 4.26 6.94 42.51
CA GLU A 64 3.24 6.28 43.33
C GLU A 64 2.99 4.82 42.88
N PRO A 65 2.68 3.89 43.79
CA PRO A 65 2.31 2.51 43.43
C PRO A 65 0.94 2.48 42.75
N PHE A 66 0.75 1.54 41.81
CA PHE A 66 -0.58 1.28 41.26
C PHE A 66 -1.51 0.64 42.30
N ASP A 67 -2.82 0.91 42.20
CA ASP A 67 -3.84 0.43 43.14
C ASP A 67 -3.93 -1.10 43.24
N ASN A 68 -3.71 -1.80 42.11
CA ASN A 68 -3.81 -3.25 42.01
C ASN A 68 -2.47 -3.85 41.56
N PRO A 69 -2.12 -5.05 42.07
CA PRO A 69 -0.92 -5.75 41.62
C PRO A 69 -1.07 -6.16 40.15
N VAL A 70 -0.01 -5.97 39.38
CA VAL A 70 0.01 -6.15 37.93
C VAL A 70 0.79 -7.40 37.57
N THR A 71 0.27 -8.21 36.64
CA THR A 71 1.00 -9.35 36.08
C THR A 71 2.16 -8.84 35.23
N VAL A 72 3.37 -9.28 35.56
CA VAL A 72 4.61 -8.94 34.85
C VAL A 72 5.35 -10.23 34.58
N GLY A 73 5.99 -10.33 33.42
CA GLY A 73 6.82 -11.47 33.08
C GLY A 73 7.40 -11.34 31.68
N TYR A 74 7.89 -12.47 31.16
CA TYR A 74 8.54 -12.52 29.85
C TYR A 74 7.68 -13.32 28.88
N MET A 75 7.34 -12.70 27.75
CA MET A 75 6.61 -13.32 26.65
C MET A 75 7.50 -13.32 25.42
N TYR A 76 7.39 -14.37 24.61
CA TYR A 76 8.05 -14.40 23.32
C TYR A 76 7.24 -13.60 22.29
N ILE A 77 7.82 -12.49 21.80
CA ILE A 77 7.17 -11.60 20.83
C ILE A 77 7.85 -11.78 19.47
N LEU A 78 7.04 -12.05 18.45
CA LEU A 78 7.47 -12.09 17.05
C LEU A 78 7.14 -10.78 16.33
N LYS A 79 8.12 -10.22 15.63
CA LYS A 79 7.92 -9.09 14.72
C LYS A 79 7.48 -9.62 13.35
N LEU A 80 6.28 -9.24 12.91
CA LEU A 80 5.77 -9.60 11.58
C LEU A 80 6.30 -8.64 10.51
N ALA A 81 6.36 -9.12 9.26
CA ALA A 81 6.85 -8.36 8.10
C ALA A 81 5.94 -7.21 7.66
N HIS A 82 4.76 -7.03 8.26
CA HIS A 82 3.82 -5.98 7.89
C HIS A 82 4.22 -4.62 8.47
N LEU A 83 5.21 -3.98 7.86
CA LEU A 83 5.67 -2.65 8.23
C LEU A 83 4.75 -1.56 7.66
N VAL A 84 4.66 -0.44 8.38
CA VAL A 84 3.87 0.73 7.95
C VAL A 84 4.53 1.42 6.77
N ASP A 85 5.86 1.43 6.73
CA ASP A 85 6.66 2.05 5.66
C ASP A 85 6.27 1.49 4.28
N ASP A 86 5.98 0.19 4.20
CA ASP A 86 5.55 -0.47 2.97
C ASP A 86 4.09 -0.18 2.61
N LYS A 87 3.29 0.34 3.54
CA LYS A 87 1.84 0.57 3.37
C LYS A 87 1.47 2.03 3.11
N ILE A 88 2.28 2.99 3.54
CA ILE A 88 2.01 4.40 3.28
C ILE A 88 2.08 4.66 1.77
N HIS A 89 1.02 5.27 1.23
CA HIS A 89 0.91 5.68 -0.17
C HIS A 89 -0.03 6.88 -0.25
N ALA A 90 0.33 7.86 -1.08
CA ALA A 90 -0.49 9.04 -1.35
C ALA A 90 -0.34 9.44 -2.81
N ARG A 91 -1.42 9.99 -3.38
CA ARG A 91 -1.47 10.47 -4.76
C ARG A 91 -2.18 11.82 -4.80
N SER A 92 -1.59 12.78 -5.52
CA SER A 92 -2.23 14.02 -5.94
C SER A 92 -2.59 13.95 -7.43
N THR A 93 -1.60 14.09 -8.30
CA THR A 93 -1.67 13.85 -9.75
C THR A 93 -0.71 12.71 -10.11
N GLY A 94 -0.85 12.13 -11.30
CA GLY A 94 -0.04 10.98 -11.71
C GLY A 94 -0.52 10.42 -13.05
N PRO A 95 -0.02 9.24 -13.47
CA PRO A 95 -0.36 8.69 -14.77
C PRO A 95 -1.83 8.21 -14.84
N TYR A 96 -2.37 8.27 -16.06
CA TYR A 96 -3.74 7.90 -16.41
C TYR A 96 -3.75 6.82 -17.51
N SER A 97 -4.83 6.05 -17.57
CA SER A 97 -5.10 5.10 -18.65
C SER A 97 -5.32 5.84 -19.97
N LEU A 98 -4.70 5.36 -21.06
CA LEU A 98 -4.88 5.95 -22.39
C LEU A 98 -6.33 5.84 -22.89
N VAL A 99 -7.03 4.77 -22.51
CA VAL A 99 -8.38 4.49 -23.04
C VAL A 99 -9.44 5.23 -22.23
N THR A 100 -9.43 5.06 -20.90
CA THR A 100 -10.49 5.56 -20.02
C THR A 100 -10.16 6.87 -19.34
N GLN A 101 -8.92 7.37 -19.48
CA GLN A 101 -8.43 8.57 -18.79
C GLN A 101 -8.55 8.51 -17.25
N GLN A 102 -8.73 7.31 -16.69
CA GLN A 102 -8.79 7.06 -15.25
C GLN A 102 -7.40 6.85 -14.63
N PRO A 103 -7.20 7.21 -13.35
CA PRO A 103 -6.01 6.88 -12.59
C PRO A 103 -5.57 5.42 -12.74
N LEU A 104 -4.29 5.17 -13.06
CA LEU A 104 -3.74 3.81 -13.06
C LEU A 104 -3.78 3.18 -11.65
N GLY A 105 -3.73 1.85 -11.59
CA GLY A 105 -3.74 1.10 -10.34
C GLY A 105 -2.35 0.81 -9.78
N GLY A 106 -2.26 0.59 -8.47
CA GLY A 106 -1.07 0.05 -7.82
C GLY A 106 -0.07 1.10 -7.30
N LYS A 107 0.48 0.83 -6.10
CA LYS A 107 1.45 1.72 -5.42
C LYS A 107 2.71 1.96 -6.26
N ALA A 108 3.21 0.94 -6.95
CA ALA A 108 4.43 1.02 -7.75
C ALA A 108 4.33 1.98 -8.96
N GLN A 109 3.11 2.23 -9.45
CA GLN A 109 2.87 3.08 -10.62
C GLN A 109 2.35 4.48 -10.22
N PHE A 110 2.50 4.87 -8.95
CA PHE A 110 1.83 6.05 -8.39
C PHE A 110 0.32 6.03 -8.67
N GLY A 111 -0.27 4.84 -8.57
CA GLY A 111 -1.67 4.59 -8.87
C GLY A 111 -2.64 5.23 -7.88
N GLY A 112 -3.86 5.45 -8.33
CA GLY A 112 -4.95 6.00 -7.53
C GLY A 112 -5.62 4.93 -6.67
N GLN A 113 -6.32 5.39 -5.64
CA GLN A 113 -7.19 4.50 -4.85
C GLN A 113 -8.49 4.26 -5.62
N ARG A 114 -8.91 3.00 -5.70
CA ARG A 114 -10.21 2.67 -6.27
C ARG A 114 -11.32 3.12 -5.32
N PHE A 115 -12.19 3.99 -5.82
CA PHE A 115 -13.48 4.28 -5.23
C PHE A 115 -14.52 3.41 -5.95
N GLY A 116 -15.00 2.38 -5.28
CA GLY A 116 -15.81 1.33 -5.88
C GLY A 116 -17.31 1.49 -5.64
N GLU A 117 -18.06 0.49 -6.09
CA GLU A 117 -19.52 0.43 -5.98
C GLU A 117 -20.01 0.51 -4.53
N MET A 118 -19.33 -0.17 -3.60
CA MET A 118 -19.72 -0.13 -2.19
C MET A 118 -19.55 1.26 -1.58
N GLU A 119 -18.52 2.00 -1.98
CA GLU A 119 -18.30 3.36 -1.51
C GLU A 119 -19.28 4.36 -2.14
N VAL A 120 -19.67 4.15 -3.41
CA VAL A 120 -20.74 4.91 -4.08
C VAL A 120 -22.05 4.75 -3.31
N TRP A 121 -22.47 3.51 -3.01
CA TRP A 121 -23.68 3.26 -2.23
C TRP A 121 -23.65 3.92 -0.85
N ALA A 122 -22.47 3.94 -0.21
CA ALA A 122 -22.32 4.62 1.06
C ALA A 122 -22.62 6.13 0.92
N LEU A 123 -22.04 6.81 -0.08
CA LEU A 123 -22.29 8.24 -0.30
C LEU A 123 -23.73 8.54 -0.72
N GLU A 124 -24.34 7.68 -1.53
CA GLU A 124 -25.75 7.78 -1.90
C GLU A 124 -26.66 7.65 -0.67
N ALA A 125 -26.38 6.69 0.22
CA ALA A 125 -27.13 6.52 1.47
C ALA A 125 -26.99 7.73 2.42
N TYR A 126 -25.82 8.38 2.42
CA TYR A 126 -25.62 9.65 3.13
C TYR A 126 -26.31 10.85 2.46
N GLY A 127 -26.70 10.74 1.19
CA GLY A 127 -27.25 11.85 0.39
C GLY A 127 -26.18 12.87 -0.04
N ALA A 128 -24.92 12.46 -0.12
CA ALA A 128 -23.79 13.33 -0.45
C ALA A 128 -23.62 13.52 -1.97
N ALA A 129 -24.63 14.09 -2.62
CA ALA A 129 -24.70 14.19 -4.08
C ALA A 129 -23.51 14.96 -4.71
N TYR A 130 -23.17 16.13 -4.16
CA TYR A 130 -22.05 16.95 -4.67
C TYR A 130 -20.69 16.26 -4.50
N THR A 131 -20.47 15.58 -3.37
CA THR A 131 -19.23 14.83 -3.12
C THR A 131 -19.12 13.65 -4.08
N LEU A 132 -20.22 12.95 -4.33
CA LEU A 132 -20.24 11.85 -5.28
C LEU A 132 -19.97 12.34 -6.71
N GLN A 133 -20.60 13.45 -7.11
CA GLN A 133 -20.37 14.07 -8.41
C GLN A 133 -18.90 14.46 -8.60
N GLU A 134 -18.29 15.13 -7.62
CA GLU A 134 -16.88 15.54 -7.65
C GLU A 134 -15.93 14.33 -7.76
N ILE A 135 -16.20 13.25 -7.03
CA ILE A 135 -15.39 12.02 -7.06
C ILE A 135 -15.48 11.32 -8.42
N LEU A 136 -16.69 11.23 -8.99
CA LEU A 136 -16.92 10.49 -10.24
C LEU A 136 -16.54 11.26 -11.51
N THR A 137 -16.32 12.57 -11.42
CA THR A 137 -16.02 13.43 -12.59
C THR A 137 -14.60 14.00 -12.49
N VAL A 138 -14.46 15.17 -11.86
CA VAL A 138 -13.24 15.99 -11.77
C VAL A 138 -12.04 15.22 -11.18
N LYS A 139 -12.29 14.29 -10.25
CA LYS A 139 -11.24 13.48 -9.61
C LYS A 139 -10.91 12.18 -10.35
N SER A 140 -11.61 11.87 -11.43
CA SER A 140 -11.48 10.63 -12.20
C SER A 140 -11.07 10.93 -13.65
N ASP A 141 -12.02 10.91 -14.57
CA ASP A 141 -11.86 10.82 -16.02
C ASP A 141 -12.44 12.02 -16.78
N ASP A 142 -12.85 13.08 -16.09
CA ASP A 142 -13.14 14.37 -16.73
C ASP A 142 -11.82 15.13 -16.98
N VAL A 143 -11.24 14.95 -18.17
CA VAL A 143 -9.92 15.50 -18.52
C VAL A 143 -9.91 17.03 -18.44
N VAL A 144 -10.91 17.68 -19.04
CA VAL A 144 -11.00 19.15 -19.09
C VAL A 144 -11.38 19.70 -17.72
N GLY A 145 -12.35 19.09 -17.03
CA GLY A 145 -12.79 19.49 -15.71
C GLY A 145 -11.65 19.40 -14.67
N ARG A 146 -10.80 18.38 -14.76
CA ARG A 146 -9.64 18.23 -13.88
C ARG A 146 -8.64 19.38 -14.02
N VAL A 147 -8.25 19.75 -15.24
CA VAL A 147 -7.27 20.83 -15.45
C VAL A 147 -7.85 22.18 -15.03
N LYS A 148 -9.09 22.49 -15.43
CA LYS A 148 -9.77 23.73 -15.01
C LYS A 148 -9.94 23.82 -13.50
N THR A 149 -10.27 22.71 -12.85
CA THR A 149 -10.38 22.65 -11.39
C THR A 149 -9.03 22.88 -10.72
N TYR A 150 -7.96 22.26 -11.23
CA TYR A 150 -6.62 22.49 -10.71
C TYR A 150 -6.23 23.97 -10.79
N GLU A 151 -6.43 24.61 -11.95
CA GLU A 151 -6.17 26.04 -12.11
C GLU A 151 -7.01 26.90 -11.17
N SER A 152 -8.31 26.61 -11.05
CA SER A 152 -9.22 27.37 -10.20
C SER A 152 -8.80 27.28 -8.73
N ILE A 153 -8.40 26.09 -8.26
CA ILE A 153 -7.90 25.89 -6.89
C ILE A 153 -6.62 26.68 -6.66
N VAL A 154 -5.68 26.68 -7.61
CA VAL A 154 -4.41 27.43 -7.51
C VAL A 154 -4.66 28.94 -7.51
N LYS A 155 -5.62 29.43 -8.31
CA LYS A 155 -6.01 30.84 -8.41
C LYS A 155 -6.90 31.30 -7.24
N GLY A 156 -7.46 30.37 -6.46
CA GLY A 156 -8.44 30.67 -5.41
C GLY A 156 -9.82 31.08 -5.95
N GLU A 157 -10.15 30.65 -7.16
CA GLU A 157 -11.42 30.87 -7.84
C GLU A 157 -12.41 29.72 -7.56
N ASN A 158 -13.69 29.94 -7.88
CA ASN A 158 -14.70 28.90 -7.72
C ASN A 158 -14.49 27.77 -8.74
N ILE A 159 -14.69 26.53 -8.29
CA ILE A 159 -14.57 25.34 -9.12
C ILE A 159 -15.69 25.35 -10.18
N PRO A 160 -15.38 25.11 -11.47
CA PRO A 160 -16.39 25.05 -12.53
C PRO A 160 -17.30 23.82 -12.39
N GLU A 161 -18.44 23.83 -13.09
CA GLU A 161 -19.30 22.64 -13.16
C GLU A 161 -18.62 21.50 -13.94
N PRO A 162 -18.77 20.25 -13.48
CA PRO A 162 -18.13 19.09 -14.10
C PRO A 162 -18.79 18.73 -15.44
N GLY A 163 -17.99 18.14 -16.33
CA GLY A 163 -18.41 17.64 -17.63
C GLY A 163 -18.90 16.18 -17.61
N VAL A 164 -18.93 15.59 -18.80
CA VAL A 164 -19.31 14.19 -19.00
C VAL A 164 -18.06 13.30 -18.87
N PRO A 165 -18.09 12.24 -18.04
CA PRO A 165 -16.99 11.28 -17.90
C PRO A 165 -16.55 10.65 -19.22
N GLU A 166 -15.24 10.47 -19.41
CA GLU A 166 -14.71 9.81 -20.61
C GLU A 166 -15.14 8.34 -20.70
N SER A 167 -15.26 7.65 -19.56
CA SER A 167 -15.79 6.27 -19.52
C SER A 167 -17.19 6.14 -20.11
N PHE A 168 -18.05 7.16 -19.98
CA PHE A 168 -19.37 7.17 -20.59
C PHE A 168 -19.30 7.35 -22.11
N LYS A 169 -18.38 8.18 -22.60
CA LYS A 169 -18.14 8.32 -24.05
C LYS A 169 -17.64 7.01 -24.65
N VAL A 170 -16.69 6.35 -23.98
CA VAL A 170 -16.17 5.03 -24.38
C VAL A 170 -17.30 4.00 -24.45
N LEU A 171 -18.19 3.95 -23.45
CA LEU A 171 -19.35 3.05 -23.45
C LEU A 171 -20.26 3.26 -24.67
N ILE A 172 -20.53 4.52 -25.04
CA ILE A 172 -21.35 4.82 -26.22
C ILE A 172 -20.69 4.29 -27.49
N LYS A 173 -19.38 4.49 -27.64
CA LYS A 173 -18.61 3.98 -28.79
C LYS A 173 -18.57 2.46 -28.83
N GLU A 174 -18.41 1.79 -27.69
CA GLU A 174 -18.47 0.33 -27.61
C GLU A 174 -19.84 -0.20 -28.07
N LEU A 175 -20.94 0.41 -27.64
CA LEU A 175 -22.27 -0.01 -28.07
C LEU A 175 -22.55 0.33 -29.54
N GLN A 176 -22.09 1.47 -30.05
CA GLN A 176 -22.16 1.82 -31.48
C GLN A 176 -21.36 0.83 -32.35
N SER A 177 -20.23 0.33 -31.84
CA SER A 177 -19.43 -0.71 -32.51
C SER A 177 -20.17 -2.04 -32.67
N LEU A 178 -21.17 -2.30 -31.80
CA LEU A 178 -22.07 -3.45 -31.89
C LEU A 178 -23.24 -3.21 -32.86
N CYS A 179 -23.18 -2.17 -33.70
CA CYS A 179 -24.22 -1.76 -34.63
C CYS A 179 -25.52 -1.30 -33.94
N LEU A 180 -25.43 -0.77 -32.72
CA LEU A 180 -26.56 -0.16 -32.02
C LEU A 180 -26.58 1.35 -32.30
N ASP A 181 -27.71 1.88 -32.76
CA ASP A 181 -27.91 3.33 -32.91
C ASP A 181 -28.21 3.97 -31.55
N ILE A 182 -27.17 4.49 -30.90
CA ILE A 182 -27.28 5.19 -29.61
C ILE A 182 -27.14 6.68 -29.83
N LYS A 183 -28.15 7.41 -29.35
CA LYS A 183 -28.24 8.87 -29.39
C LYS A 183 -28.52 9.38 -28.00
N VAL A 184 -27.76 10.38 -27.56
CA VAL A 184 -28.02 11.09 -26.32
C VAL A 184 -28.90 12.28 -26.64
N LEU A 185 -30.08 12.31 -26.03
CA LEU A 185 -31.07 13.37 -26.24
C LEU A 185 -31.12 14.29 -25.02
N SER A 186 -31.19 15.59 -25.25
CA SER A 186 -31.49 16.58 -24.20
C SER A 186 -32.96 16.46 -23.75
N GLU A 187 -33.34 17.22 -22.71
CA GLU A 187 -34.74 17.33 -22.28
C GLU A 187 -35.67 17.81 -23.40
N GLU A 188 -35.14 18.58 -24.35
CA GLU A 188 -35.86 19.13 -25.51
C GLU A 188 -35.89 18.16 -26.71
N ARG A 189 -35.37 16.93 -26.54
CA ARG A 189 -35.20 15.90 -27.58
C ARG A 189 -34.26 16.29 -28.72
N GLU A 190 -33.32 17.20 -28.45
CA GLU A 190 -32.25 17.53 -29.37
C GLU A 190 -31.07 16.57 -29.16
N GLU A 191 -30.42 16.16 -30.25
CA GLU A 191 -29.29 15.25 -30.20
C GLU A 191 -28.04 16.00 -29.71
N ILE A 192 -27.45 15.50 -28.62
CA ILE A 192 -26.21 16.04 -28.06
C ILE A 192 -25.05 15.38 -28.79
N VAL A 193 -24.30 16.16 -29.56
CA VAL A 193 -23.09 15.69 -30.24
C VAL A 193 -21.98 15.52 -29.21
N ILE A 194 -21.66 14.28 -28.89
CA ILE A 194 -20.50 13.94 -28.07
C ILE A 194 -19.29 13.98 -28.99
N LYS A 195 -18.45 15.02 -28.84
CA LYS A 195 -17.21 15.18 -29.60
C LYS A 195 -16.24 14.03 -29.31
N GLU A 196 -15.49 13.63 -30.33
CA GLU A 196 -14.75 12.37 -30.37
C GLU A 196 -13.30 12.47 -29.86
N SER A 197 -12.71 13.66 -29.85
CA SER A 197 -11.29 13.87 -29.53
C SER A 197 -11.13 14.83 -28.36
N VAL A 198 -10.36 14.40 -27.36
CA VAL A 198 -9.85 15.27 -26.29
C VAL A 198 -9.00 16.40 -26.90
N GLU A 199 -8.36 16.15 -28.05
CA GLU A 199 -7.54 17.11 -28.79
C GLU A 199 -8.32 18.37 -29.21
N ASP A 200 -9.59 18.26 -29.58
CA ASP A 200 -10.44 19.41 -29.96
C ASP A 200 -10.80 20.32 -28.76
N GLU A 201 -10.64 19.83 -27.52
CA GLU A 201 -10.87 20.60 -26.29
C GLU A 201 -9.57 21.07 -25.63
N ILE A 202 -8.41 20.53 -26.04
CA ILE A 202 -7.09 20.83 -25.48
C ILE A 202 -6.43 22.05 -26.14
N GLU A 203 -6.90 22.52 -27.31
CA GLU A 203 -6.33 23.69 -28.02
C GLU A 203 -6.25 24.98 -27.17
N GLU A 204 -6.91 25.05 -26.00
CA GLU A 204 -6.83 26.19 -25.07
C GLU A 204 -6.02 25.95 -23.77
N LEU A 205 -5.51 24.74 -23.49
CA LEU A 205 -4.91 24.42 -22.19
C LEU A 205 -3.39 24.35 -22.22
N THR A 206 -2.76 25.41 -21.70
CA THR A 206 -1.29 25.63 -21.65
C THR A 206 -0.62 25.02 -20.41
N VAL A 207 -1.26 24.09 -19.69
CA VAL A 207 -0.76 23.61 -18.39
C VAL A 207 -0.39 22.12 -18.43
N ASN A 208 0.90 21.85 -18.32
CA ASN A 208 1.43 20.50 -18.16
C ASN A 208 1.14 19.97 -16.75
N LEU A 209 0.06 19.20 -16.62
CA LEU A 209 -0.39 18.62 -15.35
C LEU A 209 0.43 17.37 -14.92
N GLU A 210 1.34 16.88 -15.77
CA GLU A 210 2.11 15.65 -15.56
C GLU A 210 3.41 15.87 -14.77
N GLY A 211 3.78 17.11 -14.44
CA GLY A 211 4.97 17.41 -13.63
C GLY A 211 6.29 16.98 -14.28
N ARG A 212 6.31 16.74 -15.59
CA ARG A 212 7.56 16.63 -16.37
C ARG A 212 8.00 18.03 -16.79
N GLU A 213 9.12 18.50 -16.27
CA GLU A 213 9.62 19.86 -16.50
C GLU A 213 10.08 20.15 -17.94
N ASP A 214 10.22 19.15 -18.82
CA ASP A 214 10.86 19.32 -20.14
C ASP A 214 9.92 19.06 -21.33
N GLY A 215 9.00 20.00 -21.58
CA GLY A 215 8.24 20.05 -22.82
C GLY A 215 8.20 21.47 -23.35
N LEU A 216 8.94 21.78 -24.42
CA LEU A 216 8.87 23.08 -25.09
C LEU A 216 7.46 23.29 -25.67
N PRO A 217 6.88 24.50 -25.56
CA PRO A 217 5.55 24.78 -26.10
C PRO A 217 5.55 24.68 -27.62
N LEU A 218 4.61 23.92 -28.20
CA LEU A 218 4.26 24.02 -29.61
C LEU A 218 3.65 25.41 -29.86
N GLY A 219 4.47 26.34 -30.32
CA GLY A 219 4.04 27.64 -30.81
C GLY A 219 3.79 27.61 -32.32
N ASP A 220 2.52 27.81 -32.70
CA ASP A 220 2.05 28.54 -33.87
C ASP A 220 2.81 28.32 -35.19
N TYR A 221 2.47 27.25 -35.93
CA TYR A 221 2.80 27.17 -37.35
C TYR A 221 1.68 27.80 -38.17
N ASN A 222 1.84 29.09 -38.42
CA ASN A 222 1.07 29.84 -39.40
C ASN A 222 1.51 29.40 -40.82
N ASP A 223 0.57 28.87 -41.60
CA ASP A 223 0.75 28.50 -43.00
C ASP A 223 1.08 29.73 -43.85
N ASN A 224 2.35 29.86 -44.25
CA ASN A 224 2.85 30.46 -45.51
C ASN A 224 4.32 30.84 -45.31
N TYR A 225 5.25 30.22 -46.06
CA TYR A 225 6.41 30.84 -46.72
C TYR A 225 7.25 29.71 -47.37
N GLU A 226 7.25 29.65 -48.71
CA GLU A 226 8.30 28.99 -49.48
C GLU A 226 9.52 29.94 -49.58
N GLU A 227 10.70 29.54 -49.09
CA GLU A 227 12.00 29.67 -49.80
C GLU A 227 13.18 29.09 -48.99
N THR A 228 13.82 28.08 -49.58
CA THR A 228 15.27 27.79 -49.73
C THR A 228 16.30 27.96 -48.58
N VAL A 229 16.92 26.82 -48.25
CA VAL A 229 18.37 26.49 -48.16
C VAL A 229 19.26 27.32 -47.21
N GLU A 230 19.86 26.64 -46.22
CA GLU A 230 21.31 26.41 -46.14
C GLU A 230 21.62 25.29 -45.13
N VAL A 231 22.38 24.30 -45.61
CA VAL A 231 22.91 23.16 -44.86
C VAL A 231 24.26 23.60 -44.31
N GLU A 232 24.43 23.57 -42.99
CA GLU A 232 25.76 23.50 -42.38
C GLU A 232 25.88 22.16 -41.65
N GLU A 233 26.72 21.30 -42.22
CA GLU A 233 27.18 20.03 -41.68
C GLU A 233 28.19 20.30 -40.56
N GLU A 234 27.93 19.80 -39.35
CA GLU A 234 29.00 19.49 -38.39
C GLU A 234 28.99 17.97 -38.16
N GLU A 235 29.99 17.31 -38.74
CA GLU A 235 30.34 15.91 -38.53
C GLU A 235 30.99 15.74 -37.16
N GLU A 236 30.41 14.91 -36.27
CA GLU A 236 31.19 14.18 -35.26
C GLU A 236 30.63 12.75 -35.07
N GLY A 237 31.40 11.77 -35.56
CA GLY A 237 31.54 10.43 -34.95
C GLY A 237 30.47 9.38 -35.22
N GLU A 238 30.61 8.62 -36.31
CA GLU A 238 29.98 7.30 -36.45
C GLU A 238 30.74 6.27 -35.58
N GLU A 239 30.11 5.79 -34.51
CA GLU A 239 30.38 4.45 -33.97
C GLU A 239 29.22 3.53 -34.39
N GLU A 240 29.52 2.64 -35.33
CA GLU A 240 28.66 1.57 -35.82
C GLU A 240 28.43 0.56 -34.68
N PHE A 241 27.23 0.54 -34.09
CA PHE A 241 26.85 -0.43 -33.07
C PHE A 241 26.53 -1.77 -33.75
N ASP A 242 27.48 -2.70 -33.74
CA ASP A 242 27.30 -4.07 -34.23
C ASP A 242 26.21 -4.78 -33.39
N LEU A 243 25.13 -5.19 -34.06
CA LEU A 243 23.94 -5.79 -33.44
C LEU A 243 24.06 -7.29 -33.13
N ASP A 244 25.26 -7.86 -33.28
CA ASP A 244 25.51 -9.30 -33.11
C ASP A 244 25.96 -9.72 -31.70
N ASP A 245 26.18 -8.77 -30.77
CA ASP A 245 26.61 -9.05 -29.39
C ASP A 245 25.48 -9.19 -28.35
N ILE A 246 24.20 -9.19 -28.75
CA ILE A 246 23.04 -9.30 -27.81
C ILE A 246 22.37 -10.69 -27.85
N ALA A 247 22.97 -11.68 -28.50
CA ALA A 247 22.40 -13.02 -28.60
C ALA A 247 23.20 -14.09 -27.83
N GLU A 248 23.30 -13.96 -26.51
CA GLU A 248 23.51 -15.14 -25.64
C GLU A 248 22.28 -15.35 -24.74
N PRO A 249 21.62 -16.53 -24.80
CA PRO A 249 20.54 -16.86 -23.89
C PRO A 249 21.11 -17.05 -22.48
N ILE A 250 20.63 -16.24 -21.53
CA ILE A 250 20.93 -16.40 -20.10
C ILE A 250 20.40 -17.77 -19.65
N ASP A 251 21.32 -18.67 -19.33
CA ASP A 251 21.05 -19.98 -18.75
C ASP A 251 20.58 -19.80 -17.29
N LEU A 252 19.38 -20.28 -16.99
CA LEU A 252 18.63 -20.04 -15.76
C LEU A 252 18.82 -21.17 -14.73
N GLU A 253 20.01 -21.78 -14.67
CA GLU A 253 20.35 -22.90 -13.76
C GLU A 253 21.44 -22.59 -12.71
N GLU A 254 21.85 -21.35 -12.50
CA GLU A 254 22.69 -20.96 -11.35
C GLU A 254 21.94 -20.02 -10.38
N SER A 255 20.95 -20.59 -9.67
CA SER A 255 20.44 -20.00 -8.44
C SER A 255 19.89 -21.05 -7.49
N ILE A 256 20.78 -21.91 -6.95
CA ILE A 256 20.61 -22.66 -5.70
C ILE A 256 22.02 -23.16 -5.35
N ASP A 257 22.63 -22.55 -4.32
CA ASP A 257 23.61 -23.17 -3.39
C ASP A 257 24.19 -22.09 -2.46
N LEU A 258 23.33 -21.56 -1.59
CA LEU A 258 23.74 -20.82 -0.39
C LEU A 258 23.02 -21.38 0.86
N GLU A 259 22.88 -22.70 0.92
CA GLU A 259 22.58 -23.44 2.15
C GLU A 259 23.73 -24.43 2.41
N GLU A 260 24.83 -23.95 2.98
CA GLU A 260 25.77 -24.72 3.82
C GLU A 260 26.94 -23.80 4.22
N SER A 261 26.96 -23.30 5.46
CA SER A 261 28.18 -22.89 6.20
C SER A 261 27.93 -21.98 7.43
N VAL A 262 26.77 -22.05 8.09
CA VAL A 262 26.60 -21.38 9.39
C VAL A 262 25.94 -22.28 10.44
N GLU A 263 26.39 -23.52 10.57
CA GLU A 263 26.20 -24.32 11.79
C GLU A 263 27.46 -25.17 11.99
N ASP A 264 28.25 -24.85 13.04
CA ASP A 264 29.05 -25.86 13.78
C ASP A 264 29.80 -25.31 15.01
N ASP A 265 29.82 -24.00 15.28
CA ASP A 265 30.66 -23.44 16.37
C ASP A 265 29.91 -22.94 17.63
N LEU A 266 28.69 -23.44 17.93
CA LEU A 266 27.91 -22.93 19.07
C LEU A 266 27.26 -23.97 20.00
N PHE A 267 27.73 -25.21 19.96
CA PHE A 267 27.39 -26.22 20.96
C PHE A 267 28.65 -26.69 21.69
N GLU A 268 29.11 -25.92 22.68
CA GLU A 268 29.81 -26.54 23.81
C GLU A 268 28.77 -27.38 24.55
N GLU A 269 29.01 -28.70 24.61
CA GLU A 269 28.22 -29.66 25.38
C GLU A 269 28.27 -29.29 26.87
N GLU A 270 27.31 -28.49 27.35
CA GLU A 270 26.97 -28.47 28.77
C GLU A 270 26.12 -29.71 29.08
N GLU A 271 26.64 -30.53 29.99
CA GLU A 271 26.02 -31.73 30.54
C GLU A 271 24.59 -31.42 31.02
N PHE A 272 23.57 -31.95 30.32
CA PHE A 272 22.18 -31.85 30.74
C PHE A 272 21.92 -32.80 31.90
N ASP A 273 21.73 -32.27 33.10
CA ASP A 273 21.12 -33.04 34.19
C ASP A 273 19.62 -33.26 33.89
N GLU A 274 19.29 -34.43 33.36
CA GLU A 274 17.91 -34.90 33.19
C GLU A 274 17.30 -35.23 34.56
N PHE A 275 16.68 -34.25 35.22
CA PHE A 275 15.97 -34.50 36.47
C PHE A 275 14.55 -35.02 36.18
N LYS A 276 14.36 -36.34 36.32
CA LYS A 276 13.03 -36.95 36.39
C LYS A 276 12.41 -36.63 37.74
N LEU A 277 11.20 -36.07 37.74
CA LEU A 277 10.36 -36.02 38.94
C LEU A 277 9.93 -37.46 39.26
N ASP A 278 10.61 -38.09 40.22
CA ASP A 278 10.19 -39.37 40.76
C ASP A 278 8.84 -39.21 41.48
N LYS A 279 7.78 -39.73 40.87
CA LYS A 279 6.52 -40.02 41.55
C LYS A 279 6.63 -41.39 42.22
N GLU A 280 7.09 -41.42 43.47
CA GLU A 280 6.75 -42.49 44.40
C GLU A 280 6.21 -41.90 45.71
N PHE A 281 4.92 -42.20 45.96
CA PHE A 281 4.10 -42.15 47.18
C PHE A 281 4.47 -41.21 48.35
#